data_AF-A0A936T5D6-F1
#
_entry.id   AF-A0A936T5D6-F1
#
_cell.length_a   1.000
_cell.length_b   1.000
_cell.length_c   1.000
_cell.angle_alpha   90.00
_cell.angle_beta   90.00
_cell.angle_gamma   90.00
#
_symmetry.space_group_name_H-M   'P 1'
#
loop_
_entity.id
_entity.type
_entity.pdbx_description
1 polymer ?
#
loop_
_entity_poly.entity_id
_entity_poly.type
_entity_poly.pdbx_seq_one_letter_code
_entity_poly.pdbx_strand_id
1 'polypeptide(L)'
;MSTSTKRQILETLDDLPEQSLATVAEFVEFLRAKAVGGPITRLAVPTNEPRPYGLAAGEFTTPADFDEPLPSEILDAFEGR
;
A
#
# COMPACT_ATOMS: atom_id res chain seq x y z
N MET A 1 -26.69 26.66 1.77
CA MET A 1 -26.49 25.51 0.86
C MET A 1 -26.13 24.19 1.58
N SER A 2 -25.72 24.17 2.86
CA SER A 2 -25.24 22.96 3.56
C SER A 2 -26.34 22.05 4.18
N THR A 3 -27.54 22.58 4.42
CA THR A 3 -28.60 21.87 5.18
C THR A 3 -29.32 20.74 4.43
N SER A 4 -29.30 20.74 3.08
CA SER A 4 -29.97 19.70 2.29
C SER A 4 -29.16 18.41 2.25
N THR A 5 -27.85 18.51 2.01
CA THR A 5 -26.96 17.36 1.86
C THR A 5 -26.82 16.57 3.15
N LYS A 6 -26.71 17.23 4.31
CA LYS A 6 -26.65 16.56 5.61
C LYS A 6 -27.90 15.72 5.89
N ARG A 7 -29.09 16.22 5.52
CA ARG A 7 -30.36 15.52 5.73
C ARG A 7 -30.44 14.25 4.89
N GLN A 8 -30.07 14.35 3.62
CA GLN A 8 -30.05 13.20 2.70
C GLN A 8 -29.10 12.09 3.17
N ILE A 9 -27.94 12.45 3.74
CA ILE A 9 -27.01 11.47 4.29
C ILE A 9 -27.61 10.73 5.49
N LEU A 10 -28.28 11.43 6.40
CA LEU A 10 -28.91 10.81 7.57
C LEU A 10 -30.03 9.84 7.17
N GLU A 11 -30.90 10.24 6.23
CA GLU A 11 -31.96 9.37 5.69
C GLU A 11 -31.37 8.11 5.04
N THR A 12 -30.29 8.26 4.25
CA THR A 12 -29.61 7.13 3.61
C THR A 12 -28.93 6.20 4.63
N LEU A 13 -28.47 6.72 5.77
CA LEU A 13 -27.84 5.91 6.82
C LEU A 13 -28.87 5.06 7.59
N ASP A 14 -30.08 5.59 7.79
CA ASP A 14 -31.17 4.89 8.50
C ASP A 14 -31.72 3.71 7.68
N ASP A 15 -31.73 3.83 6.34
CA ASP A 15 -32.20 2.79 5.41
C ASP A 15 -31.13 1.72 5.09
N LEU A 16 -29.92 1.85 5.63
CA LEU A 16 -28.79 0.98 5.30
C LEU A 16 -28.77 -0.30 6.16
N PRO A 17 -28.51 -1.50 5.58
CA PRO A 17 -28.35 -2.71 6.37
C PRO A 17 -27.10 -2.66 7.27
N GLU A 18 -27.14 -3.33 8.42
CA GLU A 18 -26.07 -3.30 9.44
C GLU A 18 -24.67 -3.64 8.88
N GLN A 19 -24.61 -4.58 7.94
CA GLN A 19 -23.36 -4.97 7.26
C GLN A 19 -22.65 -3.81 6.53
N SER A 20 -23.41 -2.82 6.08
CA SER A 20 -22.89 -1.65 5.35
C SER A 20 -22.46 -0.53 6.30
N LEU A 21 -22.95 -0.51 7.54
CA LEU A 21 -22.63 0.53 8.53
C LEU A 21 -21.14 0.49 8.92
N ALA A 22 -20.55 -0.71 9.02
CA ALA A 22 -19.13 -0.86 9.29
C ALA A 22 -18.26 -0.21 8.20
N THR A 23 -18.55 -0.48 6.93
CA THR A 23 -17.83 0.12 5.79
C THR A 23 -18.00 1.63 5.74
N VAL A 24 -19.19 2.14 6.05
CA VAL A 24 -19.43 3.59 6.09
C VAL A 24 -18.64 4.25 7.23
N ALA A 25 -18.54 3.62 8.40
CA ALA A 25 -17.71 4.12 9.49
C ALA A 25 -16.23 4.22 9.09
N GLU A 26 -15.68 3.19 8.44
CA GLU A 26 -14.32 3.21 7.89
C GLU A 26 -14.12 4.36 6.89
N PHE A 27 -15.09 4.58 6.00
CA PHE A 27 -15.03 5.66 5.02
C PHE A 27 -15.13 7.05 5.64
N VAL A 28 -15.92 7.21 6.71
CA VAL A 28 -15.98 8.47 7.48
C VAL A 28 -14.65 8.75 8.15
N GLU A 29 -14.01 7.75 8.76
CA GLU A 29 -12.67 7.90 9.33
C GLU A 29 -11.62 8.24 8.27
N PHE A 30 -11.70 7.63 7.07
CA PHE A 30 -10.92 8.02 5.90
C PHE A 30 -11.11 9.50 5.54
N LEU A 31 -12.37 9.97 5.47
CA LEU A 31 -12.67 11.36 5.13
C LEU A 31 -12.18 12.33 6.21
N ARG A 32 -12.25 11.95 7.50
CA ARG A 32 -11.68 12.72 8.60
C ARG A 32 -10.17 12.84 8.48
N ALA A 33 -9.46 11.73 8.25
CA ALA A 33 -8.02 11.72 8.04
C ALA A 33 -7.63 12.62 6.86
N LYS A 34 -8.35 12.50 5.73
CA LYS A 34 -8.14 13.31 4.52
C LYS A 34 -8.43 14.80 4.74
N ALA A 35 -9.52 15.15 5.42
CA ALA A 35 -9.94 16.54 5.64
C ALA A 35 -9.03 17.30 6.62
N VAL A 36 -8.43 16.61 7.58
CA VAL A 36 -7.42 17.16 8.49
C VAL A 36 -6.05 17.31 7.80
N GLY A 37 -5.93 16.93 6.52
CA GLY A 37 -4.68 16.98 5.76
C GLY A 37 -3.69 15.87 6.15
N GLY A 38 -4.17 14.85 6.88
CA GLY A 38 -3.37 13.69 7.24
C GLY A 38 -3.21 12.76 6.02
N PRO A 39 -1.99 12.49 5.55
CA PRO A 39 -1.79 11.60 4.42
C PRO A 39 -2.21 10.18 4.79
N ILE A 40 -3.05 9.59 3.95
CA ILE A 40 -3.32 8.16 3.94
C ILE A 40 -2.03 7.50 3.47
N THR A 41 -1.23 7.09 4.46
CA THR A 41 0.03 6.35 4.31
C THR A 41 0.97 6.93 3.25
N ARG A 42 1.70 7.97 3.69
CA ARG A 42 2.99 8.45 3.18
C ARG A 42 3.70 7.44 2.27
N LEU A 43 3.67 7.67 0.96
CA LEU A 43 4.91 7.52 0.19
C LEU A 43 5.93 8.38 0.93
N ALA A 44 6.96 7.76 1.50
CA ALA A 44 8.01 8.48 2.21
C ALA A 44 8.39 9.68 1.35
N VAL A 45 8.29 10.89 1.93
CA VAL A 45 8.77 12.11 1.25
C VAL A 45 10.18 11.76 0.78
N PRO A 46 10.49 11.80 -0.53
CA PRO A 46 11.80 11.42 -0.99
C PRO A 46 12.80 12.33 -0.29
N THR A 47 13.53 11.76 0.65
CA THR A 47 14.69 12.42 1.23
C THR A 47 15.64 12.63 0.06
N ASN A 48 16.08 13.87 -0.18
CA ASN A 48 17.13 14.17 -1.16
C ASN A 48 18.50 13.57 -0.76
N GLU A 49 18.53 12.84 0.36
CA GLU A 49 19.69 12.09 0.81
C GLU A 49 19.87 10.82 -0.01
N PRO A 50 21.09 10.53 -0.47
CA PRO A 50 21.42 9.25 -1.08
C PRO A 50 21.04 8.10 -0.16
N ARG A 51 20.45 7.04 -0.73
CA ARG A 51 20.16 5.83 0.04
C ARG A 51 21.48 5.19 0.49
N PRO A 52 21.59 4.73 1.75
CA PRO A 52 22.73 3.94 2.17
C PRO A 52 22.77 2.64 1.36
N TYR A 53 23.97 2.24 0.93
CA TYR A 53 24.20 0.98 0.23
C TYR A 53 24.98 0.01 1.12
N GLY A 54 24.88 -1.29 0.84
CA GLY A 54 25.68 -2.30 1.54
C GLY A 54 25.31 -2.52 3.01
N LEU A 55 24.02 -2.43 3.36
CA LEU A 55 23.56 -2.68 4.75
C LEU A 55 23.96 -4.06 5.30
N ALA A 56 24.17 -5.04 4.42
CA ALA A 56 24.64 -6.38 4.74
C ALA A 56 26.06 -6.66 4.18
N ALA A 57 26.88 -5.63 3.97
CA ALA A 57 28.22 -5.80 3.40
C ALA A 57 29.08 -6.68 4.31
N GLY A 58 29.61 -7.78 3.76
CA GLY A 58 30.44 -8.75 4.49
C GLY A 58 29.67 -9.78 5.30
N GLU A 59 28.33 -9.73 5.33
CA GLU A 59 27.52 -10.77 6.01
C GLU A 59 27.46 -12.08 5.22
N PHE A 60 27.71 -12.03 3.91
CA PHE A 60 27.82 -13.21 3.05
C PHE A 60 28.89 -13.01 1.98
N THR A 61 29.36 -14.12 1.42
CA THR A 61 30.33 -14.13 0.31
C THR A 61 29.63 -14.58 -0.94
N THR A 62 29.73 -13.78 -1.99
CA THR A 62 29.24 -14.16 -3.32
C THR A 62 30.15 -15.24 -3.91
N PRO A 63 29.61 -16.40 -4.34
CA PRO A 63 30.37 -17.41 -5.06
C PRO A 63 31.00 -16.85 -6.35
N ALA A 64 32.13 -17.42 -6.77
CA ALA A 64 32.85 -16.96 -7.96
C ALA A 64 32.08 -17.16 -9.27
N ASP A 65 31.15 -18.11 -9.27
CA ASP A 65 30.29 -18.53 -10.38
C ASP A 65 28.90 -17.86 -10.36
N PHE A 66 28.66 -16.87 -9.48
CA PHE A 66 27.34 -16.24 -9.35
C PHE A 66 26.81 -15.59 -10.64
N ASP A 67 27.72 -15.02 -11.44
CA ASP A 67 27.39 -14.38 -12.71
C ASP A 67 27.38 -15.37 -13.90
N GLU A 68 27.63 -16.66 -13.66
CA GLU A 68 27.50 -17.69 -14.70
C GLU A 68 26.04 -17.91 -15.11
N PRO A 69 25.78 -18.35 -16.36
CA PRO A 69 24.42 -18.64 -16.80
C PRO A 69 23.77 -19.70 -15.91
N LEU A 70 22.47 -19.52 -15.66
CA LEU A 70 21.69 -20.51 -14.92
C LEU A 70 21.71 -21.88 -15.65
N PRO A 71 21.77 -22.99 -14.91
CA PRO A 71 21.57 -24.33 -15.47
C PRO A 71 20.29 -24.44 -16.29
N SER A 72 20.34 -25.19 -17.40
CA SER A 72 19.22 -25.29 -18.35
C SER A 72 17.93 -25.78 -17.70
N GLU A 73 18.03 -26.73 -16.77
CA GLU A 73 16.90 -27.24 -15.98
C GLU A 73 16.22 -26.19 -15.11
N ILE A 74 16.99 -25.23 -14.57
CA ILE A 74 16.47 -24.12 -13.77
C ILE A 74 15.82 -23.08 -14.70
N LEU A 75 16.43 -22.81 -15.85
CA LEU A 75 15.86 -21.92 -16.86
C LEU A 75 14.56 -22.47 -17.43
N ASP A 76 14.50 -23.74 -17.78
CA ASP A 76 13.29 -24.37 -18.32
C ASP A 76 12.17 -24.40 -17.27
N ALA A 77 12.49 -24.69 -16.00
CA ALA A 77 11.52 -24.57 -14.91
C ALA A 77 10.99 -23.14 -14.72
N PHE A 78 11.84 -22.12 -14.88
CA PHE A 78 11.44 -20.71 -14.80
C PHE A 78 10.59 -20.28 -16.00
N GLU A 79 10.92 -20.77 -17.20
CA GLU A 79 10.26 -20.44 -18.46
C GLU A 79 9.03 -21.34 -18.76
N GLY A 80 8.75 -22.32 -17.90
CA GLY A 80 7.59 -23.22 -18.01
C GLY A 80 7.70 -24.21 -19.18
N ARG A 81 8.91 -24.63 -19.53
CA ARG A 81 9.19 -25.64 -20.56
C ARG A 81 9.55 -27.00 -19.98
#